data_AF-A0A3B0Y9M0-F1
#
_entry.id   AF-A0A3B0Y9M0-F1
#
_cell.length_a   1.000
_cell.length_b   1.000
_cell.length_c   1.000
_cell.angle_alpha   90.00
_cell.angle_beta   90.00
_cell.angle_gamma   90.00
#
_symmetry.space_group_name_H-M   'P 1'
#
loop_
_entity.id
_entity.type
_entity.pdbx_description
1 polymer ?
#
loop_
_entity_poly.entity_id
_entity_poly.type
_entity_poly.pdbx_seq_one_letter_code
_entity_poly.pdbx_strand_id
1 'polypeptide(L)'
;MAGLDRESTFPYAPETWSQDEALEIAREEGLEMGSDHWEELQALQEYYSRKRDYAHISVRELHDALNEHFHDKGGIKYLYGLFPGGPIAQGCRLAGLEVPAGAVDRGFGSVV
;
A
#
# COMPACT_ATOMS: atom_id res chain seq x y z
N MET A 1 25.08 11.87 -5.43
CA MET A 1 24.38 10.96 -4.48
C MET A 1 23.42 11.83 -3.70
N ALA A 2 22.18 11.96 -4.19
CA ALA A 2 21.14 12.66 -3.44
C ALA A 2 20.56 11.63 -2.44
N GLY A 3 20.92 11.78 -1.17
CA GLY A 3 20.21 11.10 -0.10
C GLY A 3 18.82 11.69 -0.08
N LEU A 4 17.84 10.95 -0.60
CA LEU A 4 16.44 11.27 -0.38
C LEU A 4 16.17 11.11 1.10
N ASP A 5 15.79 12.21 1.72
CA ASP A 5 15.48 12.37 3.13
C ASP A 5 14.30 11.46 3.49
N ARG A 6 14.63 10.19 3.81
CA ARG A 6 13.71 9.09 4.16
C ARG A 6 12.68 9.46 5.23
N GLU A 7 12.97 10.49 6.01
CA GLU A 7 12.27 10.87 7.23
C GLU A 7 11.08 11.84 6.99
N SER A 8 10.96 12.49 5.83
CA SER A 8 9.95 13.56 5.67
C SER A 8 8.64 13.15 5.00
N THR A 9 8.64 12.10 4.17
CA THR A 9 7.46 11.74 3.36
C THR A 9 6.66 10.57 3.94
N PHE A 10 7.27 9.66 4.69
CA PHE A 10 6.59 8.48 5.26
C PHE A 10 6.85 8.35 6.77
N PRO A 11 6.24 9.21 7.61
CA PRO A 11 6.49 9.22 9.05
C PRO A 11 5.95 7.96 9.78
N TYR A 12 5.03 7.24 9.14
CA TYR A 12 4.37 6.05 9.70
C TYR A 12 4.85 4.74 9.08
N ALA A 13 5.88 4.80 8.22
CA ALA A 13 6.45 3.60 7.61
C ALA A 13 7.07 2.66 8.64
N PRO A 14 7.06 1.34 8.38
CA PRO A 14 7.87 0.39 9.14
C PRO A 14 9.34 0.77 9.09
N GLU A 15 10.08 0.55 10.18
CA GLU A 15 11.53 0.82 10.23
C GLU A 15 12.31 -0.02 9.21
N THR A 16 11.80 -1.20 8.86
CA THR A 16 12.36 -2.10 7.86
C THR A 16 12.06 -1.69 6.43
N TRP A 17 11.07 -0.82 6.21
CA TRP A 17 10.61 -0.45 4.89
C TRP A 17 11.42 0.71 4.29
N SER A 18 11.66 0.65 2.98
CA SER A 18 12.31 1.70 2.20
C SER A 18 11.50 2.04 0.94
N GLN A 19 11.60 3.26 0.43
CA GLN A 19 11.06 3.58 -0.90
C GLN A 19 11.69 2.72 -2.00
N ASP A 20 12.98 2.39 -1.89
CA ASP A 20 13.68 1.48 -2.80
C ASP A 20 13.05 0.06 -2.75
N GLU A 21 12.76 -0.41 -1.53
CA GLU A 21 11.82 -1.49 -1.15
C GLU A 21 10.61 -1.57 -2.09
N ALA A 22 9.77 -0.54 -1.95
CA ALA A 22 8.52 -0.42 -2.69
C ALA A 22 8.72 -0.35 -4.21
N LEU A 23 9.76 0.34 -4.68
CA LEU A 23 10.07 0.45 -6.11
C LEU A 23 10.49 -0.89 -6.71
N GLU A 24 11.28 -1.69 -5.98
CA GLU A 24 11.67 -3.03 -6.41
C GLU A 24 10.44 -3.93 -6.54
N ILE A 25 9.61 -4.00 -5.51
CA ILE A 25 8.36 -4.77 -5.53
C ILE A 25 7.42 -4.31 -6.65
N ALA A 26 7.25 -2.99 -6.82
CA ALA A 26 6.41 -2.45 -7.89
C ALA A 26 6.94 -2.86 -9.27
N ARG A 27 8.26 -2.82 -9.47
CA ARG A 27 8.89 -3.25 -10.71
C ARG A 27 8.70 -4.74 -10.96
N GLU A 28 8.78 -5.57 -9.93
CA GLU A 28 8.50 -7.01 -10.02
C GLU A 28 7.03 -7.29 -10.39
N GLU A 29 6.10 -6.50 -9.86
CA GLU A 29 4.67 -6.59 -10.21
C GLU A 29 4.30 -5.85 -11.51
N GLY A 30 5.26 -5.22 -12.20
CA GLY A 30 5.05 -4.47 -13.45
C GLY A 30 4.23 -3.19 -13.27
N LEU A 31 4.30 -2.60 -12.08
CA LEU A 31 3.57 -1.43 -11.62
C LEU A 31 4.43 -0.16 -11.70
N GLU A 32 3.86 0.93 -12.20
CA GLU A 32 4.55 2.22 -12.26
C GLU A 32 4.17 3.08 -11.06
N MET A 33 5.12 3.38 -10.18
CA MET A 33 4.89 4.15 -8.95
C MET A 33 4.73 5.64 -9.23
N GLY A 34 3.47 6.08 -9.38
CA GLY A 34 3.09 7.48 -9.51
C GLY A 34 2.80 8.15 -8.15
N SER A 35 2.48 9.45 -8.19
CA SER A 35 2.13 10.23 -6.99
C SER A 35 0.93 9.62 -6.24
N ASP A 36 -0.08 9.15 -6.97
CA ASP A 36 -1.27 8.52 -6.39
C ASP A 36 -0.96 7.19 -5.71
N HIS A 37 -0.01 6.40 -6.25
CA HIS A 37 0.44 5.17 -5.60
C HIS A 37 1.11 5.47 -4.27
N TRP A 38 2.00 6.46 -4.23
CA TRP A 38 2.67 6.87 -2.99
C TRP A 38 1.70 7.45 -1.95
N GLU A 39 0.66 8.14 -2.40
CA GLU A 39 -0.43 8.64 -1.53
C GLU A 39 -1.19 7.47 -0.89
N GLU A 40 -1.50 6.41 -1.66
CA GLU A 40 -2.15 5.21 -1.12
C GLU A 40 -1.26 4.53 -0.07
N LEU A 41 0.04 4.36 -0.34
CA LEU A 41 0.98 3.78 0.61
C LEU A 41 1.05 4.59 1.92
N GLN A 42 1.08 5.92 1.85
CA GLN A 42 1.04 6.77 3.04
C GLN A 42 -0.26 6.58 3.83
N ALA A 43 -1.40 6.57 3.15
CA ALA A 43 -2.70 6.37 3.78
C ALA A 43 -2.77 5.02 4.51
N LEU A 44 -2.21 3.97 3.91
CA LEU A 44 -2.10 2.63 4.52
C LEU A 44 -1.21 2.65 5.76
N GLN A 45 -0.01 3.21 5.68
CA GLN A 45 0.92 3.27 6.80
C GLN A 45 0.34 4.09 7.96
N GLU A 46 -0.28 5.23 7.66
CA GLU A 46 -0.97 6.03 8.67
C GLU A 46 -2.11 5.24 9.32
N TYR A 47 -2.93 4.55 8.53
CA TYR A 47 -4.02 3.74 9.04
C TYR A 47 -3.52 2.63 9.97
N TYR A 48 -2.46 1.92 9.58
CA TYR A 48 -1.84 0.88 10.41
C TYR A 48 -1.22 1.48 11.67
N SER A 49 -0.53 2.62 11.61
CA SER A 49 0.05 3.28 12.79
C SER A 49 -1.00 3.70 13.82
N ARG A 50 -2.21 4.07 13.37
CA ARG A 50 -3.34 4.40 14.24
C ARG A 50 -3.96 3.17 14.91
N LYS A 51 -3.81 1.98 14.32
CA LYS A 51 -4.35 0.73 14.89
C LYS A 51 -3.30 0.13 15.84
N ARG A 52 -3.70 -0.14 17.08
CA ARG A 52 -2.82 -0.81 18.06
C ARG A 52 -2.62 -2.29 17.79
N ASP A 53 -3.50 -2.89 16.99
CA ASP A 53 -3.52 -4.32 16.72
C ASP A 53 -3.56 -4.54 15.20
N TYR A 54 -2.42 -4.98 14.66
CA TYR A 54 -2.25 -5.25 13.24
C TYR A 54 -3.01 -6.50 12.78
N ALA A 55 -3.28 -7.45 13.69
CA ALA A 55 -3.96 -8.72 13.38
C ALA A 55 -5.48 -8.55 13.20
N HIS A 56 -6.07 -7.50 13.76
CA HIS A 56 -7.50 -7.22 13.69
C HIS A 56 -7.90 -6.14 12.66
N ILE A 57 -7.04 -5.86 11.67
CA ILE A 57 -7.39 -4.92 10.61
C ILE A 57 -8.49 -5.49 9.71
N SER A 58 -9.63 -4.79 9.72
CA SER A 58 -10.77 -5.12 8.87
C SER A 58 -10.55 -4.62 7.45
N VAL A 59 -10.39 -5.55 6.50
CA VAL A 59 -10.27 -5.26 5.05
C VAL A 59 -11.37 -4.31 4.57
N ARG A 60 -12.58 -4.48 5.09
CA ARG A 60 -13.72 -3.61 4.77
C ARG A 60 -13.52 -2.17 5.23
N GLU A 61 -13.02 -1.94 6.44
CA GLU A 61 -12.75 -0.57 6.92
C GLU A 61 -11.66 0.09 6.10
N LEU A 62 -10.64 -0.68 5.74
CA LEU A 62 -9.52 -0.19 4.97
C LEU A 62 -9.92 0.13 3.53
N HIS A 63 -10.77 -0.70 2.92
CA HIS A 63 -11.43 -0.43 1.65
C HIS A 63 -12.27 0.86 1.71
N ASP A 64 -13.07 1.04 2.76
CA ASP A 64 -13.93 2.20 2.93
C ASP A 64 -13.11 3.48 3.13
N ALA A 65 -12.06 3.41 3.95
CA ALA A 65 -11.11 4.50 4.18
C ALA A 65 -10.39 4.93 2.90
N LEU A 66 -9.88 3.98 2.11
CA LEU A 66 -9.27 4.27 0.81
C LEU A 66 -10.29 4.84 -0.18
N ASN A 67 -11.51 4.29 -0.20
CA ASN A 67 -12.57 4.80 -1.06
C ASN A 67 -12.94 6.25 -0.73
N GLU A 68 -13.00 6.60 0.55
CA GLU A 68 -13.25 7.97 1.01
C GLU A 68 -12.05 8.88 0.73
N HIS A 69 -10.83 8.43 1.00
CA HIS A 69 -9.60 9.20 0.78
C HIS A 69 -9.43 9.57 -0.70
N PHE A 70 -9.68 8.61 -1.60
CA PHE A 70 -9.58 8.82 -3.04
C PHE A 70 -10.90 9.22 -3.70
N HIS A 71 -11.92 9.58 -2.92
CA HIS A 71 -13.27 9.88 -3.46
C HIS A 71 -13.25 10.89 -4.59
N ASP A 72 -12.46 11.96 -4.46
CA ASP A 72 -12.30 13.04 -5.45
C ASP A 72 -11.73 12.53 -6.79
N LYS A 73 -10.91 11.49 -6.75
CA LYS A 73 -10.26 10.86 -7.92
C LYS A 73 -11.06 9.69 -8.51
N GLY A 74 -12.15 9.27 -7.86
CA GLY A 74 -12.98 8.13 -8.28
C GLY A 74 -13.07 7.00 -7.26
N GLY A 75 -12.53 7.20 -6.05
CA GLY A 75 -12.57 6.27 -4.93
C GLY A 75 -11.84 4.97 -5.21
N ILE A 76 -12.34 3.87 -4.65
CA ILE A 76 -11.70 2.57 -4.81
C ILE A 76 -11.60 2.12 -6.28
N LYS A 77 -12.55 2.52 -7.13
CA LYS A 77 -12.53 2.16 -8.56
C LYS A 77 -11.30 2.72 -9.28
N TYR A 78 -10.91 3.94 -8.91
CA TYR A 78 -9.69 4.55 -9.43
C TYR A 78 -8.45 3.77 -8.97
N LEU A 79 -8.42 3.38 -7.70
CA LEU A 79 -7.33 2.58 -7.12
C LEU A 79 -7.20 1.20 -7.76
N TYR A 80 -8.29 0.54 -8.12
CA TYR A 80 -8.24 -0.69 -8.93
C TYR A 80 -7.63 -0.49 -10.33
N GLY A 81 -7.66 0.73 -10.87
CA GLY A 81 -6.95 1.10 -12.09
C GLY A 81 -5.45 1.29 -11.88
N LEU A 82 -5.06 1.76 -10.70
CA LEU A 82 -3.65 1.93 -10.31
C LEU A 82 -3.00 0.61 -9.90
N PHE A 83 -3.73 -0.23 -9.17
CA PHE A 83 -3.30 -1.49 -8.58
C PHE A 83 -4.13 -2.65 -9.15
N PRO A 84 -3.74 -3.23 -10.30
CA PRO A 84 -4.50 -4.27 -10.98
C PRO A 84 -4.62 -5.58 -10.19
N GLY A 85 -3.65 -5.88 -9.31
CA GLY A 85 -3.66 -6.99 -8.36
C GLY A 85 -4.44 -6.69 -7.07
N GLY A 86 -5.05 -5.51 -6.97
CA GLY A 86 -5.89 -5.09 -5.86
C GLY A 86 -5.20 -4.04 -4.98
N PRO A 87 -5.86 -2.89 -4.72
CA PRO A 87 -5.24 -1.76 -4.02
C PRO A 87 -4.81 -2.13 -2.60
N ILE A 88 -5.64 -2.87 -1.87
CA ILE A 88 -5.27 -3.30 -0.52
C ILE A 88 -4.12 -4.31 -0.54
N ALA A 89 -4.17 -5.32 -1.41
CA ALA A 89 -3.18 -6.39 -1.41
C ALA A 89 -1.81 -5.92 -1.91
N GLN A 90 -1.79 -5.17 -3.02
CA GLN A 90 -0.56 -4.60 -3.57
C GLN A 90 -0.08 -3.42 -2.74
N GLY A 91 -0.98 -2.51 -2.37
CA GLY A 91 -0.66 -1.34 -1.54
C GLY A 91 -0.06 -1.75 -0.20
N CYS A 92 -0.62 -2.74 0.52
CA CYS A 92 -0.02 -3.21 1.77
C CYS A 92 1.38 -3.81 1.56
N ARG A 93 1.58 -4.61 0.51
CA ARG A 93 2.91 -5.17 0.19
C ARG A 93 3.92 -4.07 -0.12
N LEU A 94 3.55 -3.13 -0.98
CA LEU A 94 4.36 -1.98 -1.36
C LEU A 94 4.63 -1.05 -0.18
N ALA A 95 3.71 -0.96 0.78
CA ALA A 95 3.87 -0.17 2.00
C ALA A 95 4.72 -0.87 3.09
N GLY A 96 5.15 -2.11 2.86
CA GLY A 96 5.86 -2.92 3.86
C GLY A 96 4.98 -3.41 5.00
N LEU A 97 3.66 -3.49 4.79
CA LEU A 97 2.67 -3.83 5.79
C LEU A 97 2.17 -5.28 5.61
N GLU A 98 1.76 -5.91 6.71
CA GLU A 98 1.17 -7.23 6.66
C GLU A 98 -0.17 -7.19 5.94
N VAL A 99 -0.28 -7.99 4.87
CA VAL A 99 -1.52 -8.09 4.07
C VAL A 99 -2.58 -8.81 4.91
N PRO A 100 -3.77 -8.21 5.11
CA PRO A 100 -4.81 -8.85 5.90
C PRO A 100 -5.28 -10.14 5.20
N ALA A 101 -5.55 -11.20 5.97
CA ALA A 101 -5.87 -12.53 5.43
C ALA A 101 -7.06 -12.56 4.46
N GLY A 102 -7.97 -11.59 4.55
CA GLY A 102 -9.11 -11.44 3.62
C GLY A 102 -8.78 -10.73 2.30
N ALA A 103 -7.59 -10.14 2.15
CA ALA A 103 -7.13 -9.46 0.94
C ALA A 103 -6.07 -10.25 0.16
N VAL A 104 -5.51 -11.32 0.74
CA VAL A 104 -4.56 -12.21 0.04
C VAL A 104 -5.30 -13.00 -1.04
N ASP A 105 -5.19 -12.55 -2.29
CA ASP A 105 -5.46 -13.42 -3.43
C ASP A 105 -4.28 -14.41 -3.56
N ARG A 106 -4.58 -15.70 -3.38
CA ARG A 106 -3.62 -16.82 -3.43
C ARG A 106 -3.02 -17.05 -4.83
N GLY A 107 -3.14 -16.11 -5.77
CA GLY A 107 -2.66 -16.20 -7.15
C GLY A 107 -1.26 -15.66 -7.42
N PHE A 108 -0.73 -14.74 -6.60
CA PHE A 108 0.54 -14.03 -6.91
C PHE A 108 1.76 -14.55 -6.13
N GLY A 109 1.92 -15.88 -6.07
CA GLY A 109 3.00 -16.50 -5.31
C GLY A 109 3.17 -17.99 -5.59
N SER A 110 3.28 -18.37 -6.86
CA SER A 110 3.90 -19.65 -7.21
C SER A 110 4.59 -19.54 -8.57
N VAL A 111 5.75 -18.90 -8.56
CA VAL A 111 6.79 -19.17 -9.55
C VAL A 111 7.99 -19.74 -8.79
N VAL A 112 7.95 -21.06 -8.59
CA VAL A 112 9.14 -21.89 -8.38
C VAL A 112 9.07 -23.06 -9.35
#